data_AF-A0A8J6M8G7-F1
#
_entry.id   AF-A0A8J6M8G7-F1
#
_cell.length_a   1.000
_cell.length_b   1.000
_cell.length_c   1.000
_cell.angle_alpha   90.00
_cell.angle_beta   90.00
_cell.angle_gamma   90.00
#
_symmetry.space_group_name_H-M   'P 1'
#
loop_
_entity.id
_entity.type
_entity.pdbx_description
1 polymer ?
#
loop_
_entity_poly.entity_id
_entity_poly.type
_entity_poly.pdbx_seq_one_letter_code
_entity_poly.pdbx_strand_id
1 'polypeptide(L)'
;MKQIPKRVLAIGLSAALLVPGGALAAAGGDPALSRSAFARVLWEEAGRPSAPAGEFFSDVAPGDANYTAILWCAQSGIAAGNDKGLFLPQTPVTREQAAVMLNHLAVHNGDGIIAAADLSGCSDAGTVSAWAEEDVQWAVAKTILPLENGLLDPQGTLTAAEAQAMAQRYAATAQHAHTLGLSGVENARQLGGYVTRDGRVVKDNVLLRTGKLSGATEADLALLAGLNLTQIVDLRTTAEIREGPDPVLDGVVNTQINILGDDSSATSAVTGIYGSDPVQAIIAIVQSGQFGNDMYLSFLESENGLAGYRAFFQKLLGQKEGEALLWHCTGGKDRAGTAAVLLLSALGVDRETVLQDFMLTNDFNAQKIAYMAQAAQAKGADAATVAGVKNLTGVNYDAMAAMLDAIDSKYGSMHAFLTAEDGMALTEAQLAQLQALYLQ
;
A
#
# COMPACT_ATOMS: atom_id res chain seq x y z
N MET A 1 23.67 -3.01 -18.58
CA MET A 1 23.52 -3.13 -17.11
C MET A 1 23.28 -1.74 -16.53
N LYS A 2 22.02 -1.31 -16.41
CA LYS A 2 21.69 -0.19 -15.53
C LYS A 2 21.69 -0.77 -14.12
N GLN A 3 22.54 -0.25 -13.24
CA GLN A 3 22.54 -0.64 -11.83
C GLN A 3 21.15 -0.37 -11.27
N ILE A 4 20.52 -1.40 -10.72
CA ILE A 4 19.41 -1.26 -9.78
C ILE A 4 19.97 -0.41 -8.63
N PRO A 5 19.38 0.75 -8.28
CA PRO A 5 19.85 1.53 -7.15
C PRO A 5 19.84 0.63 -5.91
N LYS A 6 20.98 0.56 -5.22
CA LYS A 6 21.06 -0.10 -3.91
C LYS A 6 19.95 0.49 -3.03
N ARG A 7 19.03 -0.35 -2.57
CA ARG A 7 18.00 0.02 -1.60
C ARG A 7 18.64 0.81 -0.48
N VAL A 8 18.13 2.02 -0.26
CA VAL A 8 18.24 2.69 1.03
C VAL A 8 17.62 1.70 2.02
N LEU A 9 18.43 1.18 2.94
CA LEU A 9 17.89 0.45 4.09
C LEU A 9 16.74 1.28 4.64
N ALA A 10 15.57 0.70 4.81
CA ALA A 10 14.58 1.23 5.75
C ALA A 10 15.28 1.31 7.10
N ILE A 11 15.93 2.43 7.39
CA ILE A 11 16.51 2.72 8.68
C ILE A 11 15.28 2.95 9.55
N GLY A 12 14.87 1.92 10.29
CA GLY A 12 13.86 2.05 11.32
C GLY A 12 14.19 3.29 12.14
N LEU A 13 13.30 4.29 12.08
CA LEU A 13 13.48 5.56 12.77
C LEU A 13 13.72 5.26 14.26
N SER A 14 14.95 5.46 14.72
CA SER A 14 15.21 5.55 16.16
C SER A 14 14.61 6.86 16.66
N ALA A 15 13.54 6.76 17.45
CA ALA A 15 12.94 7.86 18.20
C ALA A 15 13.95 8.67 19.06
N ALA A 16 15.17 8.14 19.24
CA ALA A 16 16.23 8.69 20.09
C ALA A 16 16.89 9.99 19.60
N LEU A 17 16.61 10.49 18.38
CA LEU A 17 17.32 11.65 17.80
C LEU A 17 16.50 12.93 17.67
N LEU A 18 15.23 12.93 18.09
CA LEU A 18 14.31 14.08 17.98
C LEU A 18 14.23 14.96 19.24
N VAL A 19 15.04 14.71 20.27
CA VAL A 19 15.13 15.62 21.44
C VAL A 19 16.27 16.59 21.22
N PRO A 20 16.02 17.90 21.02
CA PRO A 20 17.06 18.89 21.21
C PRO A 20 17.39 18.89 22.71
N GLY A 21 18.64 18.59 23.04
CA GLY A 21 19.12 18.76 24.41
C GLY A 21 18.88 20.19 24.89
N GLY A 22 18.14 20.33 25.99
CA GLY A 22 18.15 21.54 26.81
C GLY A 22 16.78 22.16 27.10
N ALA A 23 16.04 21.55 28.04
CA ALA A 23 15.32 22.17 29.16
C ALA A 23 14.06 21.37 29.48
N LEU A 24 14.00 20.81 30.69
CA LEU A 24 12.77 20.32 31.30
C LEU A 24 11.72 21.44 31.30
N ALA A 25 10.57 21.20 30.67
CA ALA A 25 9.37 21.97 30.93
C ALA A 25 8.16 21.03 31.07
N ALA A 26 7.40 21.28 32.13
CA ALA A 26 6.30 20.48 32.64
C ALA A 26 4.98 20.67 31.87
N ALA A 27 4.08 19.70 32.01
CA ALA A 27 2.62 19.79 31.82
C ALA A 27 2.13 20.69 30.66
N GLY A 28 2.23 20.20 29.44
CA GLY A 28 1.67 20.76 28.21
C GLY A 28 1.90 19.76 27.08
N GLY A 29 1.00 19.70 26.09
CA GLY A 29 1.09 18.75 24.97
C GLY A 29 2.42 18.82 24.20
N ASP A 30 2.70 17.80 23.39
CA ASP A 30 3.94 17.71 22.64
C ASP A 30 4.19 18.95 21.77
N PRO A 31 5.42 19.47 21.70
CA PRO A 31 5.73 20.70 20.95
C PRO A 31 5.56 20.49 19.45
N ALA A 32 5.13 21.54 18.75
CA ALA A 32 5.00 21.53 17.30
C ALA A 32 6.36 21.40 16.60
N LEU A 33 6.43 20.54 15.59
CA LEU A 33 7.60 20.30 14.76
C LEU A 33 7.80 21.45 13.77
N SER A 34 9.03 21.94 13.63
CA SER A 34 9.34 22.99 12.67
C SER A 34 9.40 22.45 11.23
N ARG A 35 9.18 23.33 10.25
CA ARG A 35 9.32 23.01 8.81
C ARG A 35 10.69 22.44 8.47
N SER A 36 11.76 22.96 9.06
CA SER A 36 13.12 22.42 8.83
C SER A 36 13.33 21.05 9.43
N ALA A 37 12.74 20.78 10.60
CA ALA A 37 12.81 19.46 11.22
C ALA A 37 12.00 18.43 10.40
N PHE A 38 10.86 18.82 9.83
CA PHE A 38 10.12 17.95 8.93
C PHE A 38 10.87 17.66 7.62
N ALA A 39 11.50 18.68 7.02
CA ALA A 39 12.39 18.48 5.86
C ALA A 39 13.52 17.49 6.18
N ARG A 40 14.06 17.53 7.39
CA ARG A 40 15.05 16.55 7.86
C ARG A 40 14.47 15.13 7.95
N VAL A 41 13.25 14.95 8.46
CA VAL A 41 12.59 13.62 8.48
C VAL A 41 12.54 13.02 7.08
N LEU A 42 12.07 13.79 6.09
CA LEU A 42 11.98 13.33 4.69
C LEU A 42 13.36 13.01 4.09
N TRP A 43 14.37 13.83 4.38
CA TRP A 43 15.73 13.62 3.92
C TRP A 43 16.38 12.37 4.54
N GLU A 44 16.10 12.09 5.82
CA GLU A 44 16.56 10.87 6.47
C GLU A 44 15.88 9.63 5.89
N GLU A 45 14.57 9.70 5.64
CA GLU A 45 13.80 8.64 4.96
C GLU A 45 14.36 8.34 3.56
N ALA A 46 14.77 9.37 2.81
CA ALA A 46 15.40 9.23 1.51
C ALA A 46 16.85 8.69 1.55
N GLY A 47 17.36 8.30 2.73
CA GLY A 47 18.70 7.73 2.88
C GLY A 47 19.81 8.77 2.96
N ARG A 48 19.49 9.99 3.42
CA ARG A 48 20.42 11.11 3.61
C ARG A 48 21.22 11.46 2.35
N PRO A 49 20.56 11.69 1.20
CA PRO A 49 21.23 12.03 -0.05
C PRO A 49 22.06 13.31 0.09
N SER A 50 23.22 13.36 -0.57
CA SER A 50 24.00 14.59 -0.59
C SER A 50 23.29 15.67 -1.41
N ALA A 51 23.28 16.91 -0.92
CA ALA A 51 22.88 18.08 -1.70
C ALA A 51 24.09 18.99 -1.91
N PRO A 52 24.46 19.33 -3.16
CA PRO A 52 25.43 20.37 -3.42
C PRO A 52 25.00 21.69 -2.79
N ALA A 53 25.95 22.43 -2.23
CA ALA A 53 25.69 23.76 -1.70
C ALA A 53 25.13 24.69 -2.80
N GLY A 54 24.10 25.45 -2.45
CA GLY A 54 23.45 26.40 -3.34
C GLY A 54 22.62 27.42 -2.56
N GLU A 55 22.25 28.50 -3.23
CA GLU A 55 21.42 29.56 -2.65
C GLU A 55 19.97 29.39 -3.11
N PHE A 56 19.15 28.74 -2.28
CA PHE A 56 17.71 28.56 -2.52
C PHE A 56 16.87 29.52 -1.71
N PHE A 57 17.23 29.72 -0.44
CA PHE A 57 16.47 30.53 0.50
C PHE A 57 17.40 31.46 1.29
N SER A 58 17.01 32.72 1.42
CA SER A 58 17.87 33.74 2.06
C SER A 58 17.91 33.63 3.60
N ASP A 59 16.98 32.87 4.20
CA ASP A 59 16.89 32.61 5.64
C ASP A 59 17.47 31.24 6.07
N VAL A 60 18.17 30.54 5.16
CA VAL A 60 18.77 29.22 5.43
C VAL A 60 20.28 29.30 5.24
N ALA A 61 21.01 29.44 6.35
CA ALA A 61 22.47 29.59 6.33
C ALA A 61 23.18 28.23 6.28
N PRO A 62 24.38 28.12 5.65
CA PRO A 62 25.17 26.88 5.62
C PRO A 62 25.51 26.26 6.98
N GLY A 63 25.37 27.01 8.08
CA GLY A 63 25.55 26.52 9.45
C GLY A 63 24.29 25.97 10.13
N ASP A 64 23.13 25.99 9.46
CA ASP A 64 21.88 25.42 9.99
C ASP A 64 22.01 23.89 10.10
N ALA A 65 21.57 23.31 11.22
CA ALA A 65 21.66 21.87 11.46
C ALA A 65 20.88 21.03 10.42
N ASN A 66 19.86 21.62 9.78
CA ASN A 66 19.04 21.01 8.76
C ASN A 66 19.37 21.53 7.34
N TYR A 67 20.47 22.29 7.17
CA TYR A 67 20.83 22.94 5.90
C TYR A 67 20.81 21.98 4.70
N THR A 68 21.52 20.85 4.81
CA THR A 68 21.61 19.85 3.73
C THR A 68 20.25 19.24 3.40
N ALA A 69 19.41 18.99 4.41
CA ALA A 69 18.07 18.44 4.21
C ALA A 69 17.17 19.44 3.47
N ILE A 70 17.18 20.71 3.89
CA ILE A 70 16.41 21.77 3.24
C ILE A 70 16.85 21.94 1.78
N LEU A 71 18.16 21.96 1.51
CA LEU A 71 18.69 22.06 0.16
C LEU A 71 18.27 20.88 -0.71
N TRP A 72 18.40 19.66 -0.20
CA TRP A 72 18.00 18.47 -0.95
C TRP A 72 16.50 18.51 -1.28
N CYS A 73 15.65 18.84 -0.30
CA CYS A 73 14.22 18.94 -0.51
C CYS A 73 13.88 20.01 -1.56
N ALA A 74 14.53 21.17 -1.52
CA ALA A 74 14.32 22.23 -2.51
C ALA A 74 14.78 21.83 -3.92
N GLN A 75 15.98 21.24 -4.04
CA GLN A 75 16.54 20.78 -5.31
C GLN A 75 15.71 19.67 -5.96
N SER A 76 15.11 18.83 -5.12
CA SER A 76 14.30 17.68 -5.54
C SER A 76 12.83 18.05 -5.81
N GLY A 77 12.44 19.31 -5.59
CA GLY A 77 11.05 19.78 -5.73
C GLY A 77 10.13 19.38 -4.58
N ILE A 78 10.67 18.80 -3.51
CA ILE A 78 9.93 18.27 -2.35
C ILE A 78 9.42 19.41 -1.45
N ALA A 79 10.20 20.47 -1.28
CA ALA A 79 9.80 21.60 -0.45
C ALA A 79 10.04 22.92 -1.17
N ALA A 80 9.07 23.83 -1.06
CA ALA A 80 9.17 25.20 -1.55
C ALA A 80 9.19 26.21 -0.40
N GLY A 81 9.83 27.35 -0.67
CA GLY A 81 9.71 28.55 0.15
C GLY A 81 8.49 29.38 -0.23
N ASN A 82 8.33 30.54 0.41
CA ASN A 82 7.32 31.51 0.03
C ASN A 82 7.73 32.34 -1.20
N ASP A 83 6.82 33.20 -1.64
CA ASP A 83 6.99 34.17 -2.74
C ASP A 83 8.13 35.18 -2.53
N LYS A 84 8.68 35.27 -1.31
CA LYS A 84 9.82 36.13 -0.94
C LYS A 84 11.15 35.38 -0.91
N GLY A 85 11.19 34.11 -1.31
CA GLY A 85 12.40 33.29 -1.28
C GLY A 85 12.85 32.93 0.14
N LEU A 86 11.92 32.81 1.08
CA LEU A 86 12.16 32.36 2.46
C LEU A 86 11.60 30.95 2.66
N PHE A 87 12.36 30.08 3.34
CA PHE A 87 11.92 28.74 3.71
C PHE A 87 11.06 28.71 4.98
N LEU A 88 11.33 29.66 5.89
CA LEU A 88 10.75 29.76 7.23
C LEU A 88 11.09 28.53 8.10
N PRO A 89 12.39 28.24 8.33
CA PRO A 89 12.84 26.96 8.90
C PRO A 89 12.31 26.68 10.32
N GLN A 90 12.02 27.72 11.10
CA GLN A 90 11.62 27.61 12.51
C GLN A 90 10.11 27.71 12.72
N THR A 91 9.31 27.98 11.69
CA THR A 91 7.86 27.98 11.87
C THR A 91 7.35 26.54 11.97
N PRO A 92 6.32 26.28 12.79
CA PRO A 92 5.64 24.99 12.79
C PRO A 92 5.20 24.57 11.38
N VAL A 93 5.34 23.29 11.06
CA VAL A 93 4.80 22.73 9.81
C VAL A 93 3.30 22.45 9.99
N THR A 94 2.49 22.89 9.04
CA THR A 94 1.05 22.57 9.04
C THR A 94 0.79 21.21 8.40
N ARG A 95 -0.38 20.62 8.68
CA ARG A 95 -0.83 19.35 8.10
C ARG A 95 -0.90 19.39 6.57
N GLU A 96 -1.40 20.48 5.98
CA GLU A 96 -1.42 20.63 4.51
C GLU A 96 -0.01 20.79 3.91
N GLN A 97 0.89 21.50 4.60
CA GLN A 97 2.29 21.62 4.15
C GLN A 97 3.00 20.27 4.17
N ALA A 98 2.74 19.45 5.20
CA ALA A 98 3.30 18.12 5.29
C ALA A 98 2.75 17.18 4.21
N ALA A 99 1.44 17.25 3.90
CA ALA A 99 0.82 16.51 2.82
C ALA A 99 1.47 16.84 1.46
N VAL A 100 1.67 18.13 1.17
CA VAL A 100 2.34 18.61 -0.06
C VAL A 100 3.78 18.09 -0.13
N MET A 101 4.55 18.22 0.94
CA MET A 101 5.94 17.76 0.95
C MET A 101 6.05 16.23 0.77
N LEU A 102 5.14 15.45 1.37
CA LEU A 102 5.10 14.00 1.20
C LEU A 102 4.66 13.59 -0.21
N ASN A 103 3.66 14.27 -0.78
CA ASN A 103 3.23 13.99 -2.15
C ASN A 103 4.35 14.28 -3.14
N HIS A 104 5.04 15.40 -2.98
CA HIS A 104 6.18 15.74 -3.84
C HIS A 104 7.36 14.77 -3.66
N LEU A 105 7.62 14.27 -2.44
CA LEU A 105 8.58 13.19 -2.20
C LEU A 105 8.18 11.92 -2.94
N ALA A 106 6.89 11.58 -2.93
CA ALA A 106 6.37 10.48 -3.72
C ALA A 106 6.61 10.70 -5.22
N VAL A 107 6.37 11.92 -5.73
CA VAL A 107 6.56 12.24 -7.17
C VAL A 107 8.03 12.09 -7.52
N HIS A 108 8.90 12.59 -6.66
CA HIS A 108 10.35 12.46 -6.80
C HIS A 108 10.79 11.00 -6.87
N ASN A 109 10.19 10.14 -6.03
CA ASN A 109 10.52 8.72 -5.98
C ASN A 109 9.86 7.89 -7.11
N GLY A 110 8.96 8.48 -7.89
CA GLY A 110 8.26 7.81 -8.99
C GLY A 110 7.09 6.91 -8.54
N ASP A 111 6.52 7.16 -7.35
CA ASP A 111 5.43 6.39 -6.76
C ASP A 111 4.06 6.68 -7.40
N GLY A 112 3.95 6.61 -8.75
CA GLY A 112 2.69 6.61 -9.51
C GLY A 112 1.50 7.40 -8.90
N ILE A 113 1.52 8.73 -9.01
CA ILE A 113 0.70 9.58 -8.12
C ILE A 113 -0.38 10.31 -8.89
N ILE A 114 -1.55 9.68 -8.97
CA ILE A 114 -2.82 10.40 -9.15
C ILE A 114 -3.91 9.59 -8.45
N ALA A 115 -3.89 9.56 -7.12
CA ALA A 115 -5.05 9.19 -6.31
C ALA A 115 -5.62 10.49 -5.73
N ALA A 116 -6.93 10.71 -5.84
CA ALA A 116 -7.60 11.88 -5.30
C ALA A 116 -8.86 11.44 -4.56
N ALA A 117 -8.94 11.76 -3.26
CA ALA A 117 -10.13 11.55 -2.47
C ALA A 117 -11.15 12.67 -2.72
N ASP A 118 -12.44 12.34 -2.63
CA ASP A 118 -13.48 13.37 -2.51
C ASP A 118 -13.48 13.91 -1.06
N LEU A 119 -13.17 15.19 -0.90
CA LEU A 119 -13.14 15.86 0.41
C LEU A 119 -14.52 16.37 0.85
N SER A 120 -15.58 16.19 0.06
CA SER A 120 -16.92 16.72 0.36
C SER A 120 -17.50 16.23 1.69
N GLY A 121 -17.03 15.09 2.21
CA GLY A 121 -17.36 14.56 3.52
C GLY A 121 -16.64 15.21 4.70
N CYS A 122 -15.62 16.05 4.45
CA CYS A 122 -14.84 16.71 5.50
C CYS A 122 -15.42 18.11 5.77
N SER A 123 -15.81 18.35 7.02
CA SER A 123 -16.52 19.60 7.38
C SER A 123 -15.66 20.86 7.26
N ASP A 124 -14.34 20.72 7.24
CA ASP A 124 -13.35 21.79 7.12
C ASP A 124 -12.59 21.77 5.77
N ALA A 125 -13.06 21.00 4.78
CA ALA A 125 -12.44 20.94 3.45
C ALA A 125 -12.24 22.31 2.79
N GLY A 126 -13.15 23.26 3.03
CA GLY A 126 -13.04 24.63 2.53
C GLY A 126 -11.90 25.47 3.14
N THR A 127 -11.18 24.94 4.13
CA THR A 127 -10.01 25.60 4.75
C THR A 127 -8.68 25.11 4.18
N VAL A 128 -8.70 24.11 3.29
CA VAL A 128 -7.54 23.67 2.53
C VAL A 128 -7.14 24.80 1.58
N SER A 129 -5.86 25.17 1.61
CA SER A 129 -5.35 26.17 0.68
C SER A 129 -5.44 25.66 -0.77
N ALA A 130 -5.81 26.54 -1.70
CA ALA A 130 -5.93 26.19 -3.12
C ALA A 130 -4.64 25.59 -3.75
N TRP A 131 -3.47 25.93 -3.20
CA TRP A 131 -2.17 25.39 -3.64
C TRP A 131 -1.86 23.98 -3.10
N ALA A 132 -2.65 23.48 -2.14
CA ALA A 132 -2.44 22.19 -1.48
C ALA A 132 -3.59 21.19 -1.75
N GLU A 133 -4.62 21.59 -2.51
CA GLU A 133 -5.85 20.80 -2.64
C GLU A 133 -5.61 19.40 -3.21
N GLU A 134 -4.87 19.29 -4.31
CA GLU A 134 -4.56 18.00 -4.94
C GLU A 134 -3.70 17.12 -4.03
N ASP A 135 -2.72 17.70 -3.34
CA ASP A 135 -1.83 16.97 -2.42
C ASP A 135 -2.55 16.48 -1.16
N VAL A 136 -3.49 17.28 -0.63
CA VAL A 136 -4.34 16.87 0.49
C VAL A 136 -5.30 15.77 0.06
N GLN A 137 -5.94 15.90 -1.12
CA GLN A 137 -6.78 14.84 -1.70
C GLN A 137 -5.99 13.53 -1.86
N TRP A 138 -4.75 13.62 -2.31
CA TRP A 138 -3.85 12.48 -2.39
C TRP A 138 -3.54 11.90 -1.01
N ALA A 139 -3.11 12.73 -0.05
CA ALA A 139 -2.72 12.26 1.27
C ALA A 139 -3.89 11.60 2.02
N VAL A 140 -5.12 12.08 1.81
CA VAL A 140 -6.34 11.46 2.33
C VAL A 140 -6.65 10.14 1.62
N ALA A 141 -6.57 10.11 0.29
CA ALA A 141 -6.77 8.88 -0.48
C ALA A 141 -5.78 7.77 -0.12
N LYS A 142 -4.56 8.15 0.26
CA LYS A 142 -3.49 7.27 0.76
C LYS A 142 -3.56 6.96 2.25
N THR A 143 -4.52 7.55 2.95
CA THR A 143 -4.64 7.55 4.41
C THR A 143 -3.37 7.98 5.16
N ILE A 144 -2.48 8.72 4.48
CA ILE A 144 -1.29 9.37 5.06
C ILE A 144 -1.75 10.50 6.00
N LEU A 145 -2.75 11.26 5.57
CA LEU A 145 -3.44 12.27 6.36
C LEU A 145 -4.83 11.73 6.78
N PRO A 146 -4.95 11.02 7.91
CA PRO A 146 -6.23 10.52 8.37
C PRO A 146 -7.14 11.65 8.85
N LEU A 147 -8.44 11.44 8.72
CA LEU A 147 -9.46 12.33 9.27
C LEU A 147 -9.60 12.09 10.77
N GLU A 148 -9.65 13.17 11.54
CA GLU A 148 -9.90 13.11 12.98
C GLU A 148 -11.31 13.63 13.26
N ASN A 149 -12.23 12.72 13.63
CA ASN A 149 -13.65 13.05 13.82
C ASN A 149 -14.29 13.74 12.60
N GLY A 150 -13.85 13.40 11.38
CA GLY A 150 -14.35 14.00 10.13
C GLY A 150 -13.73 15.37 9.78
N LEU A 151 -12.62 15.74 10.42
CA LEU A 151 -11.83 16.94 10.14
C LEU A 151 -10.47 16.60 9.53
N LEU A 152 -10.02 17.43 8.60
CA LEU A 152 -8.67 17.40 8.03
C LEU A 152 -7.65 18.16 8.91
N ASP A 153 -8.12 19.25 9.52
CA ASP A 153 -7.37 20.30 10.20
C ASP A 153 -6.15 20.78 9.39
N PRO A 154 -6.33 21.28 8.15
CA PRO A 154 -5.20 21.52 7.24
C PRO A 154 -4.21 22.58 7.75
N GLN A 155 -4.69 23.54 8.55
CA GLN A 155 -3.89 24.59 9.17
C GLN A 155 -3.29 24.18 10.53
N GLY A 156 -3.76 23.06 11.10
CA GLY A 156 -3.21 22.47 12.33
C GLY A 156 -1.74 22.14 12.18
N THR A 157 -0.98 22.28 13.27
CA THR A 157 0.47 22.03 13.27
C THR A 157 0.78 20.64 13.77
N LEU A 158 1.75 19.97 13.15
CA LEU A 158 2.14 18.61 13.53
C LEU A 158 3.11 18.61 14.71
N THR A 159 2.92 17.68 15.64
CA THR A 159 3.95 17.23 16.58
C THR A 159 4.98 16.35 15.87
N ALA A 160 6.11 16.07 16.53
CA ALA A 160 7.12 15.14 16.00
C ALA A 160 6.56 13.73 15.75
N ALA A 161 5.70 13.24 16.65
CA ALA A 161 5.12 11.91 16.57
C ALA A 161 4.14 11.79 15.39
N GLU A 162 3.27 12.79 15.19
CA GLU A 162 2.32 12.80 14.08
C GLU A 162 3.03 12.91 12.73
N ALA A 163 4.02 13.79 12.63
CA ALA A 163 4.84 13.93 11.43
C ALA A 163 5.58 12.63 11.08
N GLN A 164 6.14 11.95 12.09
CA GLN A 164 6.76 10.65 11.93
C GLN A 164 5.74 9.60 11.47
N ALA A 165 4.54 9.56 12.06
CA ALA A 165 3.49 8.64 11.64
C ALA A 165 3.08 8.88 10.19
N MET A 166 2.96 10.13 9.74
CA MET A 166 2.67 10.44 8.33
C MET A 166 3.79 9.96 7.40
N ALA A 167 5.06 10.20 7.74
CA ALA A 167 6.19 9.71 6.95
C ALA A 167 6.25 8.18 6.89
N GLN A 168 5.94 7.50 7.99
CA GLN A 168 5.87 6.03 8.05
C GLN A 168 4.73 5.47 7.20
N ARG A 169 3.54 6.10 7.22
CA ARG A 169 2.42 5.72 6.34
C ARG A 169 2.77 5.91 4.87
N TYR A 170 3.45 6.99 4.53
CA TYR A 170 3.97 7.19 3.19
C TYR A 170 4.98 6.10 2.81
N ALA A 171 5.98 5.82 3.65
CA ALA A 171 6.97 4.77 3.38
C ALA A 171 6.31 3.39 3.17
N ALA A 172 5.31 3.05 3.99
CA ALA A 172 4.51 1.83 3.86
C ALA A 172 3.64 1.77 2.59
N THR A 173 3.38 2.93 1.97
CA THR A 173 2.61 3.06 0.71
C THR A 173 3.49 3.44 -0.48
N ALA A 174 4.82 3.43 -0.35
CA ALA A 174 5.71 3.77 -1.45
C ALA A 174 5.81 2.59 -2.44
N GLN A 175 5.27 2.76 -3.63
CA GLN A 175 5.21 1.73 -4.68
C GLN A 175 6.61 1.19 -5.03
N HIS A 176 7.64 2.05 -5.11
CA HIS A 176 9.01 1.66 -5.43
C HIS A 176 9.64 0.75 -4.36
N ALA A 177 9.22 0.88 -3.10
CA ALA A 177 9.82 0.13 -2.00
C ALA A 177 9.39 -1.34 -2.10
N HIS A 178 8.15 -1.56 -2.57
CA HIS A 178 7.53 -2.87 -2.62
C HIS A 178 7.58 -3.54 -4.01
N THR A 179 7.80 -2.81 -5.11
CA THR A 179 7.78 -3.40 -6.47
C THR A 179 8.79 -4.53 -6.66
N LEU A 180 8.40 -5.56 -7.43
CA LEU A 180 9.31 -6.61 -7.93
C LEU A 180 9.97 -6.23 -9.26
N GLY A 181 9.55 -5.11 -9.87
CA GLY A 181 10.09 -4.65 -11.15
C GLY A 181 9.67 -5.51 -12.35
N LEU A 182 8.65 -6.36 -12.19
CA LEU A 182 8.15 -7.21 -13.28
C LEU A 182 7.33 -6.35 -14.25
N SER A 183 7.75 -6.34 -15.51
CA SER A 183 7.18 -5.47 -16.56
C SER A 183 5.96 -6.08 -17.25
N GLY A 184 5.90 -7.41 -17.34
CA GLY A 184 4.79 -8.15 -17.95
C GLY A 184 3.76 -8.67 -16.94
N VAL A 185 4.01 -8.50 -15.64
CA VAL A 185 3.15 -9.00 -14.56
C VAL A 185 2.54 -7.83 -13.80
N GLU A 186 1.22 -7.72 -13.85
CA GLU A 186 0.48 -6.70 -13.11
C GLU A 186 0.66 -6.85 -11.60
N ASN A 187 0.60 -5.73 -10.87
CA ASN A 187 0.50 -5.70 -9.41
C ASN A 187 1.59 -6.48 -8.66
N ALA A 188 2.79 -6.60 -9.25
CA ALA A 188 3.88 -7.41 -8.74
C ALA A 188 4.71 -6.70 -7.68
N ARG A 189 4.54 -7.12 -6.41
CA ARG A 189 5.20 -6.52 -5.24
C ARG A 189 5.53 -7.53 -4.14
N GLN A 190 6.35 -7.13 -3.18
CA GLN A 190 6.64 -7.86 -1.95
C GLN A 190 6.01 -7.20 -0.72
N LEU A 191 5.86 -7.97 0.35
CA LEU A 191 5.37 -7.48 1.65
C LEU A 191 6.49 -7.17 2.66
N GLY A 192 7.76 -7.22 2.25
CA GLY A 192 8.89 -6.83 3.10
C GLY A 192 8.81 -5.38 3.56
N GLY A 193 9.28 -5.10 4.78
CA GLY A 193 9.39 -3.75 5.33
C GLY A 193 8.20 -3.29 6.20
N TYR A 194 7.06 -3.99 6.20
CA TYR A 194 5.95 -3.63 7.09
C TYR A 194 6.32 -3.84 8.56
N VAL A 195 6.01 -2.86 9.40
CA VAL A 195 6.30 -2.89 10.84
C VAL A 195 5.08 -3.43 11.60
N THR A 196 5.31 -4.36 12.51
CA THR A 196 4.28 -4.94 13.37
C THR A 196 4.02 -4.06 14.60
N ARG A 197 2.89 -4.27 15.27
CA ARG A 197 2.54 -3.52 16.50
C ARG A 197 3.60 -3.63 17.62
N ASP A 198 4.39 -4.69 17.62
CA ASP A 198 5.48 -4.91 18.58
C ASP A 198 6.87 -4.48 18.08
N GLY A 199 6.93 -3.81 16.91
CA GLY A 199 8.13 -3.18 16.38
C GLY A 199 9.05 -4.09 15.56
N ARG A 200 8.68 -5.36 15.35
CA ARG A 200 9.37 -6.24 14.39
C ARG A 200 9.02 -5.87 12.96
N VAL A 201 9.83 -6.33 12.01
CA VAL A 201 9.67 -5.97 10.59
C VAL A 201 9.47 -7.21 9.74
N VAL A 202 8.56 -7.17 8.78
CA VAL A 202 8.41 -8.23 7.78
C VAL A 202 9.69 -8.32 6.94
N LYS A 203 10.31 -9.50 6.90
CA LYS A 203 11.54 -9.78 6.15
C LYS A 203 11.35 -9.45 4.67
N ASP A 204 12.38 -8.88 4.05
CA ASP A 204 12.41 -8.62 2.62
C ASP A 204 12.43 -9.91 1.80
N ASN A 205 11.85 -9.84 0.60
CA ASN A 205 11.93 -10.84 -0.46
C ASN A 205 11.43 -12.25 -0.13
N VAL A 206 10.71 -12.45 0.99
CA VAL A 206 10.16 -13.77 1.38
C VAL A 206 8.66 -13.93 1.11
N LEU A 207 7.91 -12.82 1.04
CA LEU A 207 6.47 -12.81 0.80
C LEU A 207 6.15 -11.96 -0.43
N LEU A 208 5.77 -12.61 -1.53
CA LEU A 208 5.61 -11.99 -2.85
C LEU A 208 4.16 -12.12 -3.33
N ARG A 209 3.57 -11.04 -3.82
CA ARG A 209 2.21 -11.03 -4.38
C ARG A 209 2.21 -10.43 -5.78
N THR A 210 1.48 -11.04 -6.70
CA THR A 210 1.44 -10.62 -8.11
C THR A 210 0.06 -10.85 -8.73
N GLY A 211 -0.17 -10.34 -9.94
CA GLY A 211 -1.17 -10.86 -10.88
C GLY A 211 -0.70 -12.15 -11.55
N LYS A 212 -1.48 -12.68 -12.50
CA LYS A 212 -1.13 -13.93 -13.19
C LYS A 212 0.23 -13.86 -13.87
N LEU A 213 1.00 -14.94 -13.80
CA LEU A 213 2.36 -14.98 -14.34
C LEU A 213 2.42 -15.30 -15.84
N SER A 214 1.28 -15.66 -16.46
CA SER A 214 1.17 -15.89 -17.92
C SER A 214 1.67 -14.74 -18.80
N GLY A 215 1.75 -13.51 -18.29
CA GLY A 215 2.28 -12.34 -19.00
C GLY A 215 3.78 -12.06 -18.75
N ALA A 216 4.44 -12.84 -17.87
CA ALA A 216 5.82 -12.60 -17.49
C ALA A 216 6.77 -12.69 -18.69
N THR A 217 7.62 -11.68 -18.84
CA THR A 217 8.68 -11.65 -19.84
C THR A 217 9.89 -12.48 -19.39
N GLU A 218 10.80 -12.80 -20.31
CA GLU A 218 12.07 -13.47 -19.95
C GLU A 218 12.88 -12.69 -18.89
N ALA A 219 12.82 -11.36 -18.94
CA ALA A 219 13.46 -10.50 -17.94
C ALA A 219 12.78 -10.62 -16.57
N ASP A 220 11.45 -10.75 -16.54
CA ASP A 220 10.68 -10.95 -15.31
C ASP A 220 11.02 -12.31 -14.68
N LEU A 221 11.11 -13.37 -15.50
CA LEU A 221 11.51 -14.70 -15.04
C LEU A 221 12.94 -14.70 -14.49
N ALA A 222 13.86 -13.94 -15.09
CA ALA A 222 15.21 -13.79 -14.57
C ALA A 222 15.23 -13.04 -13.22
N LEU A 223 14.37 -12.04 -13.03
CA LEU A 223 14.20 -11.37 -11.73
C LEU A 223 13.67 -12.35 -10.67
N LEU A 224 12.64 -13.13 -11.00
CA LEU A 224 12.08 -14.15 -10.11
C LEU A 224 13.08 -15.25 -9.76
N ALA A 225 13.87 -15.71 -10.73
CA ALA A 225 14.93 -16.70 -10.51
C ALA A 225 16.09 -16.18 -9.65
N GLY A 226 16.25 -14.85 -9.56
CA GLY A 226 17.20 -14.21 -8.64
C GLY A 226 16.71 -14.18 -7.18
N LEU A 227 15.44 -14.49 -6.92
CA LEU A 227 14.87 -14.63 -5.59
C LEU A 227 15.02 -16.09 -5.13
N ASN A 228 15.02 -16.32 -3.81
CA ASN A 228 14.97 -17.67 -3.25
C ASN A 228 13.53 -18.25 -3.32
N LEU A 229 12.87 -18.09 -4.47
CA LEU A 229 11.49 -18.53 -4.70
C LEU A 229 11.45 -20.06 -4.77
N THR A 230 10.71 -20.69 -3.86
CA THR A 230 10.55 -22.15 -3.83
C THR A 230 9.12 -22.58 -4.11
N GLN A 231 8.14 -21.72 -3.85
CA GLN A 231 6.73 -22.03 -4.09
C GLN A 231 5.92 -20.89 -4.70
N ILE A 232 5.03 -21.27 -5.61
CA ILE A 232 3.94 -20.45 -6.13
C ILE A 232 2.62 -21.04 -5.63
N VAL A 233 1.74 -20.18 -5.14
CA VAL A 233 0.34 -20.52 -4.83
C VAL A 233 -0.57 -19.78 -5.82
N ASP A 234 -1.17 -20.53 -6.74
CA ASP A 234 -2.10 -20.01 -7.72
C ASP A 234 -3.54 -20.10 -7.19
N LEU A 235 -4.12 -18.95 -6.85
CA LEU A 235 -5.46 -18.84 -6.26
C LEU A 235 -6.60 -18.88 -7.30
N ARG A 236 -6.26 -19.12 -8.57
CA ARG A 236 -7.21 -19.07 -9.69
C ARG A 236 -8.04 -20.35 -9.82
N THR A 237 -9.18 -20.18 -10.48
CA THR A 237 -10.02 -21.29 -10.94
C THR A 237 -9.30 -22.08 -12.03
N THR A 238 -9.76 -23.31 -12.27
CA THR A 238 -9.18 -24.16 -13.32
C THR A 238 -9.37 -23.54 -14.72
N ALA A 239 -10.46 -22.79 -14.94
CA ALA A 239 -10.71 -22.08 -16.19
C ALA A 239 -9.71 -20.95 -16.45
N GLU A 240 -9.44 -20.11 -15.44
CA GLU A 240 -8.46 -19.03 -15.53
C GLU A 240 -7.03 -19.54 -15.80
N ILE A 241 -6.65 -20.66 -15.17
CA ILE A 241 -5.33 -21.30 -15.42
C ILE A 241 -5.24 -21.84 -16.85
N ARG A 242 -6.33 -22.43 -17.37
CA ARG A 242 -6.35 -22.92 -18.76
C ARG A 242 -6.21 -21.80 -19.77
N GLU A 243 -6.83 -20.64 -19.52
CA GLU A 243 -6.77 -19.48 -20.42
C GLU A 243 -5.40 -18.80 -20.41
N GLY A 244 -4.73 -18.75 -19.26
CA GLY A 244 -3.40 -18.17 -19.12
C GLY A 244 -2.55 -18.98 -18.16
N PRO A 245 -1.95 -20.10 -18.59
CA PRO A 245 -1.11 -20.91 -17.72
C PRO A 245 0.14 -20.14 -17.31
N ASP A 246 0.59 -20.35 -16.07
CA ASP A 246 1.85 -19.77 -15.62
C ASP A 246 3.05 -20.45 -16.29
N PRO A 247 4.16 -19.71 -16.47
CA PRO A 247 5.42 -20.30 -16.88
C PRO A 247 5.93 -21.29 -15.84
N VAL A 248 6.63 -22.33 -16.30
CA VAL A 248 7.34 -23.26 -15.43
C VAL A 248 8.65 -22.61 -15.00
N LEU A 249 8.88 -22.56 -13.69
CA LEU A 249 10.13 -22.08 -13.10
C LEU A 249 10.89 -23.26 -12.48
N ASP A 250 12.17 -23.39 -12.82
CA ASP A 250 13.01 -24.49 -12.32
C ASP A 250 13.16 -24.42 -10.80
N GLY A 251 12.92 -25.56 -10.13
CA GLY A 251 13.03 -25.67 -8.67
C GLY A 251 11.86 -25.04 -7.89
N VAL A 252 10.85 -24.47 -8.58
CA VAL A 252 9.68 -23.85 -7.95
C VAL A 252 8.46 -24.76 -8.08
N VAL A 253 7.80 -25.05 -6.96
CA VAL A 253 6.55 -25.81 -6.95
C VAL A 253 5.37 -24.85 -7.10
N ASN A 254 4.63 -24.94 -8.21
CA ASN A 254 3.36 -24.22 -8.38
C ASN A 254 2.19 -25.10 -7.91
N THR A 255 1.44 -24.65 -6.89
CA THR A 255 0.27 -25.34 -6.35
C THR A 255 -0.99 -24.49 -6.57
N GLN A 256 -1.99 -25.06 -7.25
CA GLN A 256 -3.31 -24.46 -7.33
C GLN A 256 -4.05 -24.60 -5.98
N ILE A 257 -4.59 -23.48 -5.49
CA ILE A 257 -5.56 -23.43 -4.39
C ILE A 257 -6.75 -22.60 -4.89
N ASN A 258 -7.69 -23.27 -5.54
CA ASN A 258 -8.84 -22.59 -6.13
C ASN A 258 -9.73 -21.98 -5.03
N ILE A 259 -9.81 -20.65 -4.94
CA ILE A 259 -10.62 -19.96 -3.92
C ILE A 259 -12.12 -19.96 -4.24
N LEU A 260 -12.51 -19.93 -5.51
CA LEU A 260 -13.91 -19.79 -5.93
C LEU A 260 -14.63 -21.12 -6.17
N GLY A 261 -13.87 -22.22 -6.23
CA GLY A 261 -14.33 -23.52 -6.69
C GLY A 261 -14.56 -23.54 -8.20
N ASP A 262 -14.74 -24.73 -8.77
CA ASP A 262 -15.03 -24.89 -10.21
C ASP A 262 -16.54 -25.09 -10.49
N ASP A 263 -17.35 -25.29 -9.45
CA ASP A 263 -18.82 -25.46 -9.56
C ASP A 263 -19.58 -24.12 -9.57
N SER A 264 -18.89 -22.98 -9.45
CA SER A 264 -19.55 -21.69 -9.24
C SER A 264 -19.77 -20.89 -10.52
N SER A 265 -20.91 -20.21 -10.55
CA SER A 265 -21.25 -19.06 -11.39
C SER A 265 -20.34 -17.85 -11.12
N ALA A 266 -19.03 -18.07 -10.93
CA ALA A 266 -18.05 -17.04 -10.64
C ALA A 266 -18.12 -15.98 -11.74
N THR A 267 -18.61 -14.80 -11.37
CA THR A 267 -18.87 -13.74 -12.34
C THR A 267 -17.56 -13.28 -12.95
N SER A 268 -17.58 -12.92 -14.24
CA SER A 268 -16.42 -12.34 -14.94
C SER A 268 -15.77 -11.18 -14.18
N ALA A 269 -16.51 -10.53 -13.29
CA ALA A 269 -16.05 -9.49 -12.38
C ALA A 269 -14.86 -9.93 -11.51
N VAL A 270 -14.89 -11.17 -11.00
CA VAL A 270 -13.91 -11.71 -10.04
C VAL A 270 -12.79 -12.48 -10.75
N THR A 271 -13.13 -13.17 -11.86
CA THR A 271 -12.17 -14.00 -12.61
C THR A 271 -11.36 -13.20 -13.62
N GLY A 272 -11.85 -12.03 -14.06
CA GLY A 272 -11.22 -11.23 -15.10
C GLY A 272 -11.39 -11.79 -16.52
N ILE A 273 -12.24 -12.81 -16.69
CA ILE A 273 -12.54 -13.42 -17.99
C ILE A 273 -13.71 -12.66 -18.63
N TYR A 274 -13.40 -11.69 -19.50
CA TYR A 274 -14.38 -10.77 -20.06
C TYR A 274 -14.74 -11.00 -21.54
N GLY A 275 -14.23 -12.07 -22.17
CA GLY A 275 -14.43 -12.32 -23.59
C GLY A 275 -13.79 -11.22 -24.47
N SER A 276 -14.42 -10.89 -25.60
CA SER A 276 -13.83 -10.03 -26.64
C SER A 276 -13.93 -8.51 -26.39
N ASP A 277 -14.80 -8.06 -25.47
CA ASP A 277 -14.97 -6.63 -25.15
C ASP A 277 -14.95 -6.41 -23.62
N PRO A 278 -13.75 -6.30 -23.01
CA PRO A 278 -13.62 -6.21 -21.56
C PRO A 278 -14.25 -4.95 -20.96
N VAL A 279 -14.26 -3.84 -21.70
CA VAL A 279 -14.84 -2.59 -21.23
C VAL A 279 -16.36 -2.73 -21.16
N GLN A 280 -17.00 -3.29 -22.19
CA GLN A 280 -18.45 -3.49 -22.19
C GLN A 280 -18.88 -4.49 -21.11
N ALA A 281 -18.10 -5.55 -20.88
CA ALA A 281 -18.39 -6.52 -19.83
C ALA A 281 -18.37 -5.88 -18.43
N ILE A 282 -17.36 -5.05 -18.13
CA ILE A 282 -17.25 -4.34 -16.86
C ILE A 282 -18.40 -3.32 -16.70
N ILE A 283 -18.77 -2.57 -17.75
CA ILE A 283 -19.95 -1.70 -17.72
C ILE A 283 -21.21 -2.49 -17.34
N ALA A 284 -21.44 -3.65 -17.96
CA ALA A 284 -22.61 -4.47 -17.68
C ALA A 284 -22.64 -5.00 -16.23
N ILE A 285 -21.47 -5.37 -15.67
CA ILE A 285 -21.35 -5.79 -14.28
C ILE A 285 -21.67 -4.64 -13.32
N VAL A 286 -21.15 -3.44 -13.60
CA VAL A 286 -21.42 -2.26 -12.76
C VAL A 286 -22.91 -1.92 -12.79
N GLN A 287 -23.52 -1.97 -13.97
CA GLN A 287 -24.95 -1.69 -14.15
C GLN A 287 -25.88 -2.76 -13.56
N SER A 288 -25.41 -4.00 -13.41
CA SER A 288 -26.21 -5.05 -12.77
C SER A 288 -26.32 -4.87 -11.26
N GLY A 289 -25.45 -4.06 -10.65
CA GLY A 289 -25.39 -3.85 -9.20
C GLY A 289 -24.98 -5.10 -8.41
N GLN A 290 -24.51 -6.16 -9.08
CA GLN A 290 -24.18 -7.44 -8.46
C GLN A 290 -22.82 -7.48 -7.75
N PHE A 291 -22.08 -6.36 -7.76
CA PHE A 291 -20.76 -6.27 -7.13
C PHE A 291 -20.84 -5.36 -5.90
N GLY A 292 -21.06 -5.97 -4.73
CA GLY A 292 -21.24 -5.29 -3.45
C GLY A 292 -19.99 -5.28 -2.57
N ASN A 293 -20.10 -4.57 -1.44
CA ASN A 293 -19.04 -4.45 -0.43
C ASN A 293 -18.77 -5.77 0.33
N ASP A 294 -19.65 -6.75 0.20
CA ASP A 294 -19.61 -8.05 0.87
C ASP A 294 -18.79 -9.11 0.11
N MET A 295 -18.30 -8.82 -1.10
CA MET A 295 -17.54 -9.78 -1.91
C MET A 295 -16.39 -10.43 -1.14
N TYR A 296 -15.58 -9.65 -0.43
CA TYR A 296 -14.42 -10.19 0.29
C TYR A 296 -14.84 -11.10 1.44
N LEU A 297 -15.93 -10.75 2.14
CA LEU A 297 -16.50 -11.57 3.19
C LEU A 297 -17.04 -12.89 2.62
N SER A 298 -17.66 -12.87 1.44
CA SER A 298 -18.18 -14.07 0.78
C SER A 298 -17.09 -15.13 0.52
N PHE A 299 -15.84 -14.73 0.28
CA PHE A 299 -14.73 -15.68 0.16
C PHE A 299 -14.47 -16.43 1.47
N LEU A 300 -14.63 -15.76 2.61
CA LEU A 300 -14.41 -16.32 3.94
C LEU A 300 -15.61 -17.10 4.48
N GLU A 301 -16.81 -16.81 3.98
CA GLU A 301 -18.04 -17.54 4.36
C GLU A 301 -18.29 -18.78 3.50
N SER A 302 -17.75 -18.81 2.27
CA SER A 302 -17.82 -20.01 1.42
C SER A 302 -16.92 -21.13 1.97
N GLU A 303 -17.42 -22.37 1.97
CA GLU A 303 -16.64 -23.55 2.40
C GLU A 303 -15.33 -23.67 1.61
N ASN A 304 -15.40 -23.50 0.28
CA ASN A 304 -14.25 -23.62 -0.60
C ASN A 304 -13.23 -22.50 -0.36
N GLY A 305 -13.67 -21.24 -0.24
CA GLY A 305 -12.77 -20.11 -0.03
C GLY A 305 -12.09 -20.15 1.33
N LEU A 306 -12.83 -20.47 2.41
CA LEU A 306 -12.25 -20.63 3.74
C LEU A 306 -11.24 -21.77 3.78
N ALA A 307 -11.59 -22.94 3.23
CA ALA A 307 -10.66 -24.07 3.11
C ALA A 307 -9.42 -23.70 2.28
N GLY A 308 -9.60 -22.93 1.20
CA GLY A 308 -8.52 -22.42 0.37
C GLY A 308 -7.55 -21.51 1.12
N TYR A 309 -8.05 -20.51 1.85
CA TYR A 309 -7.17 -19.66 2.66
C TYR A 309 -6.48 -20.43 3.79
N ARG A 310 -7.15 -21.40 4.42
CA ARG A 310 -6.49 -22.31 5.38
C ARG A 310 -5.34 -23.07 4.72
N ALA A 311 -5.54 -23.60 3.52
CA ALA A 311 -4.49 -24.31 2.76
C ALA A 311 -3.33 -23.37 2.36
N PHE A 312 -3.62 -22.12 2.00
CA PHE A 312 -2.60 -21.09 1.76
C PHE A 312 -1.72 -20.86 3.01
N PHE A 313 -2.33 -20.75 4.19
CA PHE A 313 -1.57 -20.65 5.45
C PHE A 313 -0.73 -21.90 5.74
N GLN A 314 -1.20 -23.11 5.38
CA GLN A 314 -0.38 -24.31 5.49
C GLN A 314 0.84 -24.29 4.55
N LYS A 315 0.71 -23.71 3.35
CA LYS A 315 1.86 -23.49 2.46
C LYS A 315 2.89 -22.55 3.08
N LEU A 316 2.43 -21.45 3.69
CA LEU A 316 3.30 -20.51 4.41
C LEU A 316 4.01 -21.18 5.60
N LEU A 317 3.32 -22.01 6.37
CA LEU A 317 3.91 -22.74 7.50
C LEU A 317 4.91 -23.82 7.05
N GLY A 318 4.80 -24.29 5.81
CA GLY A 318 5.69 -25.30 5.22
C GLY A 318 7.00 -24.73 4.64
N GLN A 319 7.13 -23.41 4.53
CA GLN A 319 8.36 -22.76 4.07
C GLN A 319 9.48 -22.89 5.10
N LYS A 320 10.73 -22.90 4.62
CA LYS A 320 11.92 -22.75 5.49
C LYS A 320 12.33 -21.29 5.58
N GLU A 321 13.13 -20.97 6.60
CA GLU A 321 13.65 -19.63 6.78
C GLU A 321 14.43 -19.15 5.54
N GLY A 322 14.08 -17.94 5.07
CA GLY A 322 14.68 -17.31 3.90
C GLY A 322 14.15 -17.81 2.55
N GLU A 323 13.31 -18.84 2.51
CA GLU A 323 12.60 -19.23 1.28
C GLU A 323 11.47 -18.24 0.97
N ALA A 324 11.34 -17.87 -0.29
CA ALA A 324 10.29 -16.99 -0.77
C ALA A 324 9.09 -17.80 -1.26
N LEU A 325 7.90 -17.31 -0.93
CA LEU A 325 6.62 -17.80 -1.43
C LEU A 325 5.93 -16.68 -2.20
N LEU A 326 5.53 -16.98 -3.44
CA LEU A 326 4.74 -16.10 -4.28
C LEU A 326 3.30 -16.59 -4.32
N TRP A 327 2.31 -15.71 -4.19
CA TRP A 327 0.92 -16.03 -4.51
C TRP A 327 0.33 -15.02 -5.48
N HIS A 328 -0.66 -15.48 -6.24
CA HIS A 328 -1.39 -14.60 -7.15
C HIS A 328 -2.81 -15.10 -7.41
N CYS A 329 -3.60 -14.23 -8.02
CA CYS A 329 -4.82 -14.60 -8.73
C CYS A 329 -4.74 -14.05 -10.16
N THR A 330 -5.84 -13.66 -10.80
CA THR A 330 -5.77 -13.07 -12.15
C THR A 330 -5.17 -11.66 -12.12
N GLY A 331 -5.75 -10.73 -11.36
CA GLY A 331 -5.25 -9.36 -11.24
C GLY A 331 -4.38 -9.09 -10.02
N GLY A 332 -4.13 -10.10 -9.16
CA GLY A 332 -3.39 -9.93 -7.91
C GLY A 332 -4.08 -9.02 -6.88
N LYS A 333 -5.38 -8.74 -7.09
CA LYS A 333 -6.13 -7.71 -6.36
C LYS A 333 -7.06 -8.30 -5.29
N ASP A 334 -8.05 -9.10 -5.67
CA ASP A 334 -9.13 -9.47 -4.76
C ASP A 334 -8.74 -10.69 -3.89
N ARG A 335 -8.72 -11.89 -4.47
CA ARG A 335 -8.33 -13.14 -3.78
C ARG A 335 -6.93 -13.09 -3.19
N ALA A 336 -5.96 -12.58 -3.97
CA ALA A 336 -4.58 -12.41 -3.51
C ALA A 336 -4.46 -11.28 -2.47
N GLY A 337 -5.31 -10.26 -2.53
CA GLY A 337 -5.36 -9.19 -1.54
C GLY A 337 -5.96 -9.64 -0.22
N THR A 338 -7.04 -10.42 -0.22
CA THR A 338 -7.58 -11.05 1.00
C THR A 338 -6.53 -11.94 1.65
N ALA A 339 -5.79 -12.75 0.87
CA ALA A 339 -4.68 -13.55 1.40
C ALA A 339 -3.59 -12.68 2.08
N ALA A 340 -3.21 -11.55 1.46
CA ALA A 340 -2.24 -10.60 2.02
C ALA A 340 -2.76 -9.94 3.31
N VAL A 341 -4.02 -9.52 3.34
CA VAL A 341 -4.67 -8.90 4.49
C VAL A 341 -4.70 -9.85 5.70
N LEU A 342 -5.10 -11.10 5.48
CA LEU A 342 -5.09 -12.12 6.54
C LEU A 342 -3.67 -12.40 7.04
N LEU A 343 -2.70 -12.51 6.13
CA LEU A 343 -1.31 -12.79 6.48
C LEU A 343 -0.67 -11.66 7.29
N LEU A 344 -0.73 -10.41 6.82
CA LEU A 344 -0.18 -9.27 7.54
C LEU A 344 -0.84 -9.09 8.91
N SER A 345 -2.15 -9.35 9.00
CA SER A 345 -2.86 -9.37 10.28
C SER A 345 -2.33 -10.46 11.23
N ALA A 346 -2.10 -11.68 10.73
CA ALA A 346 -1.53 -12.78 11.52
C ALA A 346 -0.07 -12.50 11.97
N LEU A 347 0.68 -11.75 11.18
CA LEU A 347 2.02 -11.26 11.54
C LEU A 347 1.98 -10.12 12.57
N GLY A 348 0.80 -9.55 12.85
CA GLY A 348 0.63 -8.49 13.85
C GLY A 348 0.79 -7.08 13.32
N VAL A 349 0.79 -6.88 11.99
CA VAL A 349 0.74 -5.56 11.36
C VAL A 349 -0.60 -4.88 11.68
N ASP A 350 -0.55 -3.56 11.93
CA ASP A 350 -1.75 -2.82 12.30
C ASP A 350 -2.76 -2.72 11.17
N ARG A 351 -4.04 -2.56 11.53
CA ARG A 351 -5.16 -2.64 10.60
C ARG A 351 -5.08 -1.57 9.51
N GLU A 352 -4.62 -0.37 9.83
CA GLU A 352 -4.52 0.72 8.86
C GLU A 352 -3.44 0.43 7.83
N THR A 353 -2.25 0.01 8.29
CA THR A 353 -1.15 -0.40 7.40
C THR A 353 -1.56 -1.58 6.49
N VAL A 354 -2.35 -2.53 7.00
CA VAL A 354 -2.88 -3.64 6.20
C VAL A 354 -3.82 -3.16 5.09
N LEU A 355 -4.73 -2.23 5.40
CA LEU A 355 -5.62 -1.64 4.42
C LEU A 355 -4.87 -0.77 3.40
N GLN A 356 -3.79 -0.12 3.83
CA GLN A 356 -2.89 0.63 2.95
C GLN A 356 -2.18 -0.27 1.92
N ASP A 357 -1.60 -1.43 2.31
CA ASP A 357 -1.04 -2.40 1.33
C ASP A 357 -2.12 -2.86 0.34
N PHE A 358 -3.33 -3.09 0.83
CA PHE A 358 -4.43 -3.49 -0.04
C PHE A 358 -4.71 -2.41 -1.10
N MET A 359 -4.77 -1.14 -0.67
CA MET A 359 -5.02 0.02 -1.53
C MET A 359 -3.87 0.31 -2.51
N LEU A 360 -2.63 -0.11 -2.25
CA LEU A 360 -1.52 -0.03 -3.22
C LEU A 360 -1.87 -0.66 -4.57
N THR A 361 -2.79 -1.63 -4.58
CA THR A 361 -3.31 -2.22 -5.81
C THR A 361 -3.82 -1.17 -6.81
N ASN A 362 -4.41 -0.07 -6.34
CA ASN A 362 -4.87 1.02 -7.21
C ASN A 362 -3.71 1.78 -7.87
N ASP A 363 -2.55 1.83 -7.24
CA ASP A 363 -1.37 2.52 -7.77
C ASP A 363 -0.68 1.68 -8.84
N PHE A 364 -0.45 0.41 -8.51
CA PHE A 364 0.07 -0.55 -9.46
C PHE A 364 -0.85 -0.71 -10.69
N ASN A 365 -2.16 -0.47 -10.53
CA ASN A 365 -3.13 -0.54 -11.61
C ASN A 365 -3.58 0.83 -12.15
N ALA A 366 -2.95 1.95 -11.75
CA ALA A 366 -3.44 3.29 -12.05
C ALA A 366 -3.65 3.54 -13.56
N GLN A 367 -2.69 3.10 -14.39
CA GLN A 367 -2.79 3.21 -15.85
C GLN A 367 -3.98 2.42 -16.41
N LYS A 368 -4.19 1.19 -15.90
CA LYS A 368 -5.30 0.33 -16.31
C LYS A 368 -6.64 0.93 -15.88
N ILE A 369 -6.74 1.44 -14.65
CA ILE A 369 -7.93 2.12 -14.13
C ILE A 369 -8.27 3.34 -15.00
N ALA A 370 -7.29 4.18 -15.31
CA ALA A 370 -7.48 5.35 -16.15
C ALA A 370 -7.95 4.98 -17.56
N TYR A 371 -7.29 4.00 -18.18
CA TYR A 371 -7.67 3.50 -19.51
C TYR A 371 -9.11 2.97 -19.53
N MET A 372 -9.47 2.10 -18.58
CA MET A 372 -10.81 1.51 -18.51
C MET A 372 -11.90 2.55 -18.28
N ALA A 373 -11.64 3.54 -17.42
CA ALA A 373 -12.55 4.65 -17.18
C ALA A 373 -12.77 5.51 -18.44
N GLN A 374 -11.70 5.89 -19.14
CA GLN A 374 -11.77 6.66 -20.38
C GLN A 374 -12.48 5.87 -21.49
N ALA A 375 -12.18 4.58 -21.63
CA ALA A 375 -12.83 3.72 -22.61
C ALA A 375 -14.33 3.54 -22.31
N ALA A 376 -14.72 3.44 -21.04
CA ALA A 376 -16.12 3.37 -20.65
C ALA A 376 -16.85 4.69 -20.98
N GLN A 377 -16.24 5.83 -20.67
CA GLN A 377 -16.78 7.15 -21.03
C GLN A 377 -16.95 7.29 -22.55
N ALA A 378 -15.97 6.85 -23.34
CA ALA A 378 -16.04 6.85 -24.80
C ALA A 378 -17.17 5.95 -25.36
N LYS A 379 -17.56 4.92 -24.60
CA LYS A 379 -18.73 4.06 -24.90
C LYS A 379 -20.06 4.65 -24.41
N GLY A 380 -20.07 5.87 -23.88
CA GLY A 380 -21.28 6.57 -23.44
C GLY A 380 -21.74 6.22 -22.02
N ALA A 381 -20.87 5.63 -21.20
CA ALA A 381 -21.16 5.41 -19.78
C ALA A 381 -21.33 6.75 -19.05
N ASP A 382 -22.30 6.83 -18.15
CA ASP A 382 -22.49 7.99 -17.27
C ASP A 382 -21.43 8.06 -16.17
N ALA A 383 -21.39 9.18 -15.44
CA ALA A 383 -20.38 9.41 -14.40
C ALA A 383 -20.39 8.34 -13.30
N ALA A 384 -21.58 7.86 -12.91
CA ALA A 384 -21.74 6.82 -11.90
C ALA A 384 -21.18 5.47 -12.38
N THR A 385 -21.48 5.09 -13.63
CA THR A 385 -20.95 3.88 -14.26
C THR A 385 -19.43 3.96 -14.42
N VAL A 386 -18.88 5.11 -14.82
CA VAL A 386 -17.42 5.32 -14.91
C VAL A 386 -16.76 5.18 -13.54
N ALA A 387 -17.37 5.71 -12.47
CA ALA A 387 -16.88 5.52 -11.11
C ALA A 387 -16.90 4.02 -10.70
N GLY A 388 -17.99 3.31 -11.01
CA GLY A 388 -18.06 1.86 -10.79
C GLY A 388 -17.01 1.07 -11.58
N VAL A 389 -16.72 1.47 -12.82
CA VAL A 389 -15.65 0.86 -13.64
C VAL A 389 -14.28 1.04 -12.98
N LYS A 390 -13.98 2.23 -12.42
CA LYS A 390 -12.75 2.47 -11.67
C LYS A 390 -12.65 1.54 -10.46
N ASN A 391 -13.72 1.47 -9.67
CA ASN A 391 -13.77 0.63 -8.46
C ASN A 391 -13.59 -0.86 -8.76
N LEU A 392 -14.21 -1.36 -9.83
CA LEU A 392 -14.12 -2.77 -10.21
C LEU A 392 -12.76 -3.13 -10.85
N THR A 393 -12.17 -2.20 -11.60
CA THR A 393 -10.84 -2.38 -12.20
C THR A 393 -9.74 -2.34 -11.15
N GLY A 394 -9.88 -1.45 -10.17
CA GLY A 394 -9.03 -1.36 -8.99
C GLY A 394 -9.58 -2.18 -7.82
N VAL A 395 -9.49 -1.57 -6.64
CA VAL A 395 -10.04 -2.01 -5.36
C VAL A 395 -10.66 -0.83 -4.61
N ASN A 396 -11.54 -1.14 -3.65
CA ASN A 396 -12.24 -0.16 -2.83
C ASN A 396 -11.94 -0.40 -1.34
N TYR A 397 -11.58 0.67 -0.63
CA TYR A 397 -11.22 0.63 0.79
C TYR A 397 -12.39 0.12 1.65
N ASP A 398 -13.58 0.71 1.48
CA ASP A 398 -14.76 0.40 2.30
C ASP A 398 -15.18 -1.06 2.18
N ALA A 399 -15.03 -1.68 1.01
CA ALA A 399 -15.33 -3.09 0.82
C ALA A 399 -14.39 -4.00 1.64
N MET A 400 -13.09 -3.69 1.69
CA MET A 400 -12.15 -4.47 2.51
C MET A 400 -12.30 -4.15 4.00
N ALA A 401 -12.54 -2.88 4.35
CA ALA A 401 -12.84 -2.47 5.72
C ALA A 401 -14.11 -3.15 6.26
N ALA A 402 -15.16 -3.26 5.44
CA ALA A 402 -16.40 -3.95 5.79
C ALA A 402 -16.18 -5.45 6.08
N MET A 403 -15.29 -6.12 5.34
CA MET A 403 -14.88 -7.49 5.66
C MET A 403 -14.22 -7.58 7.04
N LEU A 404 -13.29 -6.67 7.35
CA LEU A 404 -12.62 -6.63 8.65
C LEU A 404 -13.61 -6.31 9.79
N ASP A 405 -14.56 -5.40 9.57
CA ASP A 405 -15.61 -5.05 10.54
C ASP A 405 -16.58 -6.21 10.77
N ALA A 406 -16.92 -6.96 9.73
CA ALA A 406 -17.75 -8.16 9.85
C ALA A 406 -17.03 -9.26 10.66
N ILE A 407 -15.72 -9.43 10.45
CA ILE A 407 -14.88 -10.33 11.25
C ILE A 407 -14.89 -9.91 12.72
N ASP A 408 -14.62 -8.62 13.01
CA ASP A 408 -14.60 -8.09 14.37
C ASP A 408 -15.98 -8.22 15.03
N SER A 409 -17.06 -8.00 14.28
CA SER A 409 -18.44 -8.14 14.79
C SER A 409 -18.81 -9.59 15.14
N LYS A 410 -18.36 -10.57 14.34
CA LYS A 410 -18.70 -11.99 14.53
C LYS A 410 -17.81 -12.67 15.56
N TYR A 411 -16.50 -12.43 15.51
CA TYR A 411 -15.51 -13.14 16.31
C TYR A 411 -14.97 -12.31 17.49
N GLY A 412 -15.24 -11.01 17.52
CA GLY A 412 -14.75 -10.06 18.52
C GLY A 412 -13.37 -9.46 18.19
N SER A 413 -12.58 -10.11 17.34
CA SER A 413 -11.34 -9.57 16.77
C SER A 413 -10.84 -10.41 15.60
N MET A 414 -9.97 -9.83 14.77
CA MET A 414 -9.19 -10.58 13.78
C MET A 414 -8.40 -11.76 14.39
N HIS A 415 -7.77 -11.62 15.56
CA HIS A 415 -7.06 -12.73 16.23
C HIS A 415 -8.01 -13.88 16.58
N ALA A 416 -9.20 -13.55 17.10
CA ALA A 416 -10.23 -14.54 17.39
C ALA A 416 -10.70 -15.27 16.12
N PHE A 417 -10.88 -14.57 15.00
CA PHE A 417 -11.17 -15.22 13.72
C PHE A 417 -10.04 -16.12 13.23
N LEU A 418 -8.78 -15.68 13.35
CA LEU A 418 -7.63 -16.47 12.94
C LEU A 418 -7.53 -17.81 13.70
N THR A 419 -7.96 -17.83 14.96
CA THR A 419 -7.83 -19.00 15.86
C THR A 419 -9.10 -19.85 15.97
N ALA A 420 -10.28 -19.29 15.66
CA ALA A 420 -11.56 -19.99 15.77
C ALA A 420 -11.66 -21.21 14.85
N GLU A 421 -12.28 -22.29 15.33
CA GLU A 421 -12.46 -23.54 14.59
C GLU A 421 -13.34 -23.38 13.34
N ASP A 422 -14.34 -22.51 13.40
CA ASP A 422 -15.19 -22.09 12.29
C ASP A 422 -14.61 -20.87 11.52
N GLY A 423 -13.42 -20.41 11.91
CA GLY A 423 -12.65 -19.32 11.28
C GLY A 423 -11.45 -19.86 10.49
N MET A 424 -10.23 -19.38 10.75
CA MET A 424 -9.02 -19.90 10.07
C MET A 424 -8.41 -21.12 10.78
N ALA A 425 -8.86 -21.46 11.99
CA ALA A 425 -8.40 -22.61 12.76
C ALA A 425 -6.87 -22.70 12.93
N LEU A 426 -6.18 -21.56 13.01
CA LEU A 426 -4.75 -21.51 13.31
C LEU A 426 -4.54 -21.64 14.81
N THR A 427 -3.60 -22.50 15.20
CA THR A 427 -3.15 -22.56 16.60
C THR A 427 -2.24 -21.38 16.92
N GLU A 428 -2.16 -21.01 18.20
CA GLU A 428 -1.18 -20.01 18.68
C GLU A 428 0.26 -20.38 18.31
N ALA A 429 0.59 -21.68 18.31
CA ALA A 429 1.89 -22.17 17.89
C ALA A 429 2.17 -21.91 16.39
N GLN A 430 1.16 -22.06 15.52
CA GLN A 430 1.28 -21.74 14.10
C GLN A 430 1.41 -20.24 13.87
N LEU A 431 0.67 -19.40 14.59
CA LEU A 431 0.83 -17.94 14.53
C LEU A 431 2.25 -17.52 14.94
N ALA A 432 2.76 -18.06 16.05
CA ALA A 432 4.13 -17.83 16.48
C ALA A 432 5.17 -18.33 15.46
N GLN A 433 4.93 -19.47 14.81
CA GLN A 433 5.80 -19.98 13.75
C GLN A 433 5.83 -19.06 12.52
N LEU A 434 4.68 -18.56 12.07
CA LEU A 434 4.63 -17.58 10.97
C LEU A 434 5.46 -16.34 11.30
N GLN A 435 5.29 -15.81 12.51
CA GLN A 435 6.07 -14.66 12.97
C GLN A 435 7.58 -14.96 13.01
N ALA A 436 8.00 -16.15 13.46
CA ALA A 436 9.40 -16.53 13.46
C ALA A 436 10.00 -16.68 12.04
N LEU A 437 9.20 -17.21 11.10
CA LEU A 437 9.63 -17.37 9.71
C LEU A 437 9.80 -16.02 9.01
N TYR A 438 8.84 -15.10 9.22
CA TYR A 438 8.68 -13.93 8.36
C TYR A 438 9.00 -12.58 9.01
N LEU A 439 9.30 -12.51 10.32
CA LEU A 439 9.65 -11.26 11.00
C LEU A 439 11.12 -11.24 11.46
N GLN A 440 11.73 -10.05 11.49
CA GLN A 440 13.10 -9.79 11.97
C GLN A 440 13.17 -8.64 12.97
#